data_AF-A0A7C9ENS2-F1
#
_entry.id   AF-A0A7C9ENS2-F1
#
_cell.length_a   1.000
_cell.length_b   1.000
_cell.length_c   1.000
_cell.angle_alpha   90.00
_cell.angle_beta   90.00
_cell.angle_gamma   90.00
#
_symmetry.space_group_name_H-M   'P 1'
#
loop_
_entity.id
_entity.type
_entity.pdbx_description
1 polymer ?
#
loop_
_entity_poly.entity_id
_entity_poly.type
_entity_poly.pdbx_seq_one_letter_code
_entity_poly.pdbx_strand_id
1 'polypeptide(L)'
;ALSFILKNRDHPDSGKLYPNTEIFEFWKIVKDGLSYPLLIELCEKVGLVPPPCFMRLPTELKLKILEALPAIDVARVSCVSSELQFVASNNELWRLKYEEV
;
A
#
# COMPACT_ATOMS: atom_id res chain seq x y z
N ALA A 1 -3.67 -17.11 -5.27
CA ALA A 1 -3.04 -16.46 -4.10
C ALA A 1 -1.76 -17.20 -3.68
N LEU A 2 -1.83 -18.48 -3.32
CA LEU A 2 -0.66 -19.24 -2.85
C LEU A 2 0.40 -19.53 -3.94
N SER A 3 0.02 -19.57 -5.22
CA SER A 3 0.96 -19.72 -6.34
C SER A 3 1.89 -18.52 -6.57
N PHE A 4 1.54 -17.34 -6.03
CA PHE A 4 2.37 -16.14 -6.11
C PHE A 4 3.42 -16.10 -4.98
N ILE A 5 3.09 -16.67 -3.81
CA ILE A 5 3.94 -16.62 -2.61
C ILE A 5 5.10 -17.62 -2.67
N LEU A 6 4.95 -18.76 -3.37
CA LEU A 6 6.00 -19.78 -3.44
C LEU A 6 7.10 -19.51 -4.48
N LYS A 7 7.02 -18.45 -5.29
CA LYS A 7 7.95 -18.21 -6.41
C LYS A 7 9.20 -17.37 -6.07
N ASN A 8 9.45 -17.05 -4.80
CA ASN A 8 10.62 -16.25 -4.38
C ASN A 8 11.47 -16.96 -3.33
N ARG A 9 12.00 -18.14 -3.67
CA ARG A 9 13.26 -18.61 -3.09
C ARG A 9 14.28 -18.60 -4.23
N ASP A 10 15.13 -17.57 -4.23
CA ASP A 10 16.56 -17.59 -4.54
C ASP A 10 17.07 -16.16 -4.73
N HIS A 11 18.12 -15.80 -4.00
CA HIS A 11 18.93 -14.59 -4.19
C HIS A 11 20.32 -15.07 -4.61
N PRO A 12 20.96 -14.47 -5.64
CA PRO A 12 21.81 -13.31 -5.36
C PRO A 12 21.73 -12.15 -6.37
N ASP A 13 21.98 -10.95 -5.83
CA ASP A 13 22.50 -9.70 -6.40
C ASP A 13 22.83 -9.63 -7.91
N SER A 14 22.18 -8.69 -8.62
CA SER A 14 22.75 -7.88 -9.71
C SER A 14 21.67 -7.03 -10.40
N GLY A 15 21.57 -5.75 -10.04
CA GLY A 15 21.16 -4.66 -10.93
C GLY A 15 19.81 -4.72 -11.65
N LYS A 16 18.86 -5.59 -11.28
CA LYS A 16 17.50 -5.57 -11.83
C LYS A 16 16.59 -4.80 -10.88
N LEU A 17 16.36 -3.53 -11.18
CA LEU A 17 15.21 -2.81 -10.64
C LEU A 17 13.97 -3.62 -11.01
N TYR A 18 13.31 -4.24 -10.03
CA TYR A 18 12.18 -5.11 -10.31
C TYR A 18 11.11 -4.29 -11.04
N PRO A 19 10.47 -4.80 -12.11
CA PRO A 19 9.37 -4.12 -12.80
C PRO A 19 8.28 -3.66 -11.82
N ASN A 20 8.12 -4.38 -10.72
CA ASN A 20 7.16 -4.10 -9.66
C ASN A 20 7.44 -2.80 -8.90
N THR A 21 8.70 -2.34 -8.78
CA THR A 21 9.03 -1.11 -8.05
C THR A 21 8.69 0.13 -8.87
N GLU A 22 9.02 0.16 -10.16
CA GLU A 22 8.65 1.27 -11.05
C GLU A 22 7.12 1.38 -11.20
N ILE A 23 6.44 0.24 -11.36
CA ILE A 23 4.98 0.19 -11.42
C ILE A 23 4.35 0.70 -10.11
N PHE A 24 4.92 0.33 -8.96
CA PHE A 24 4.48 0.82 -7.65
C PHE A 24 4.62 2.34 -7.53
N GLU A 25 5.80 2.87 -7.87
CA GLU A 25 6.06 4.30 -7.80
C GLU A 25 5.16 5.09 -8.76
N PHE A 26 4.98 4.59 -9.99
CA PHE A 26 4.04 5.19 -10.94
C PHE A 26 2.60 5.18 -10.42
N TRP A 27 2.13 4.02 -9.93
CA TRP A 27 0.79 3.89 -9.34
C TRP A 27 0.59 4.88 -8.19
N LYS A 28 1.58 5.02 -7.31
CA LYS A 28 1.56 5.96 -6.19
C LYS A 28 1.45 7.41 -6.67
N ILE A 29 2.31 7.84 -7.60
CA ILE A 29 2.31 9.19 -8.15
C ILE A 29 0.97 9.52 -8.80
N VAL A 30 0.45 8.63 -9.65
CA VAL A 30 -0.83 8.85 -10.33
C VAL A 30 -1.99 8.85 -9.35
N LYS A 31 -2.03 7.89 -8.43
CA LYS A 31 -3.15 7.75 -7.49
C LYS A 31 -3.20 8.92 -6.50
N ASP A 32 -2.08 9.22 -5.84
CA ASP A 32 -2.01 10.23 -4.78
C ASP A 32 -1.95 11.66 -5.36
N GLY A 33 -1.31 11.85 -6.51
CA GLY A 33 -1.12 13.16 -7.14
C GLY A 33 -2.20 13.56 -8.15
N LEU A 34 -2.98 12.61 -8.69
CA LEU A 34 -3.98 12.90 -9.72
C LEU A 34 -5.35 12.29 -9.41
N SER A 35 -5.44 10.96 -9.24
CA SER A 35 -6.74 10.28 -9.14
C SER A 35 -7.54 10.67 -7.90
N TYR A 36 -6.93 10.66 -6.71
CA TYR A 36 -7.61 11.06 -5.47
C TYR A 36 -8.02 12.54 -5.47
N PRO A 37 -7.14 13.50 -5.82
CA PRO A 37 -7.52 14.91 -5.93
C PRO A 37 -8.72 15.14 -6.83
N LEU A 38 -8.70 14.56 -8.04
CA LEU A 38 -9.82 14.68 -8.98
C LEU A 38 -11.11 14.05 -8.44
N LEU A 39 -11.01 12.86 -7.83
CA LEU A 39 -12.17 12.20 -7.22
C LEU A 39 -12.79 13.04 -6.10
N ILE A 40 -11.95 13.61 -5.22
CA ILE A 40 -12.41 14.47 -4.12
C ILE A 40 -13.12 15.71 -4.67
N GLU A 41 -12.52 16.40 -5.64
CA GLU A 41 -13.12 17.59 -6.25
C GLU A 41 -14.46 17.25 -6.93
N LEU A 42 -14.56 16.11 -7.62
CA LEU A 42 -15.81 15.65 -8.22
C LEU A 42 -16.86 15.35 -7.16
N CYS A 43 -16.51 14.62 -6.10
CA CYS A 43 -17.41 14.34 -4.97
C CYS A 43 -17.96 15.64 -4.37
N GLU A 44 -17.11 16.63 -4.15
CA GLU A 44 -17.51 17.95 -3.63
C GLU A 44 -18.49 18.66 -4.58
N LYS A 45 -18.22 18.64 -5.90
CA LYS A 45 -19.08 19.28 -6.90
C LYS A 45 -20.46 18.64 -7.03
N VAL A 46 -20.56 17.32 -6.84
CA VAL A 46 -21.84 16.59 -6.96
C VAL A 46 -22.53 16.32 -5.62
N GLY A 47 -21.97 16.83 -4.50
CA GLY A 47 -22.53 16.63 -3.16
C GLY A 47 -22.42 15.19 -2.63
N LEU A 48 -21.45 14.42 -3.13
CA LEU A 48 -21.16 13.07 -2.64
C LEU A 48 -20.17 13.12 -1.48
N VAL A 49 -20.27 12.13 -0.59
CA VAL A 49 -19.30 11.95 0.49
C VAL A 49 -17.94 11.55 -0.12
N PRO A 50 -16.85 12.28 0.18
CA PRO A 50 -15.52 11.94 -0.32
C PRO A 50 -15.02 10.63 0.30
N PRO A 51 -13.96 10.02 -0.26
CA PRO A 51 -13.35 8.84 0.34
C PRO A 51 -12.98 9.05 1.83
N PRO A 52 -13.02 7.99 2.66
CA PRO A 52 -12.65 8.08 4.07
C PRO A 52 -11.29 8.75 4.30
N CYS A 53 -11.12 9.44 5.42
CA CYS A 53 -9.92 10.23 5.72
C CYS A 53 -8.60 9.43 5.54
N PHE A 54 -8.58 8.17 5.96
CA PHE A 54 -7.41 7.31 5.80
C PHE A 54 -7.07 7.02 4.33
N MET A 55 -8.09 6.85 3.48
CA MET A 55 -7.92 6.58 2.05
C MET A 55 -7.36 7.80 1.30
N ARG A 56 -7.61 9.01 1.82
CA ARG A 56 -7.12 10.27 1.26
C ARG A 56 -5.63 10.54 1.56
N LEU A 57 -5.01 9.76 2.45
CA LEU A 57 -3.60 9.96 2.79
C LEU A 57 -2.67 9.49 1.66
N PRO A 58 -1.54 10.17 1.42
CA PRO A 58 -0.46 9.63 0.61
C PRO A 58 -0.03 8.24 1.08
N THR A 59 0.43 7.43 0.13
CA THR A 59 0.82 6.03 0.37
C THR A 59 1.92 5.91 1.42
N GLU A 60 2.87 6.85 1.46
CA GLU A 60 3.95 6.90 2.46
C GLU A 60 3.40 7.10 3.88
N LEU A 61 2.40 7.97 4.04
CA LEU A 61 1.78 8.20 5.34
C LEU A 61 0.95 6.99 5.77
N LYS A 62 0.26 6.33 4.84
CA LYS A 62 -0.41 5.05 5.12
C LYS A 62 0.59 4.02 5.64
N LEU A 63 1.74 3.86 4.96
CA LEU A 63 2.81 2.93 5.39
C LEU A 63 3.33 3.26 6.78
N LYS A 64 3.63 4.53 7.08
CA LYS A 64 4.08 4.97 8.42
C LYS A 64 3.05 4.66 9.52
N ILE A 65 1.77 4.79 9.21
CA ILE A 65 0.70 4.41 10.14
C ILE A 65 0.71 2.89 10.35
N LEU A 66 0.82 2.07 9.30
CA LEU A 66 0.90 0.61 9.43
C LEU A 66 2.14 0.17 10.21
N GLU A 67 3.28 0.84 10.01
CA GLU A 67 4.51 0.61 10.79
C GLU A 67 4.30 0.87 12.30
N ALA A 68 3.34 1.70 12.70
CA ALA A 68 3.03 1.96 14.11
C ALA A 68 1.98 0.99 14.70
N LEU A 69 1.34 0.16 13.88
CA LEU A 69 0.30 -0.78 14.33
C LEU A 69 0.88 -2.14 14.74
N PRO A 70 0.29 -2.84 15.71
CA PRO A 70 0.62 -4.25 15.98
C PRO A 70 0.42 -5.13 14.73
N ALA A 71 1.23 -6.19 14.60
CA ALA A 71 1.17 -7.10 13.45
C ALA A 71 -0.24 -7.66 13.17
N ILE A 72 -1.00 -7.97 14.23
CA ILE A 72 -2.38 -8.45 14.11
C ILE A 72 -3.32 -7.41 13.49
N ASP A 73 -3.14 -6.14 13.80
CA ASP A 73 -3.96 -5.07 13.25
C ASP A 73 -3.57 -4.74 11.81
N VAL A 74 -2.28 -4.82 11.47
CA VAL A 74 -1.82 -4.74 10.06
C VAL A 74 -2.49 -5.83 9.21
N ALA A 75 -2.53 -7.07 9.71
CA ALA A 75 -3.23 -8.16 9.03
C ALA A 75 -4.71 -7.86 8.80
N ARG A 76 -5.40 -7.30 9.80
CA ARG A 76 -6.82 -6.92 9.69
C ARG A 76 -7.04 -5.80 8.68
N VAL A 77 -6.19 -4.78 8.67
CA VAL A 77 -6.24 -3.67 7.71
C VAL A 77 -6.11 -4.19 6.27
N SER A 78 -5.24 -5.17 6.04
CA SER A 78 -5.05 -5.78 4.72
C SER A 78 -6.31 -6.44 4.14
N CYS A 79 -7.28 -6.78 4.99
CA CYS A 79 -8.54 -7.41 4.57
C CYS A 79 -9.64 -6.41 4.22
N VAL A 80 -9.43 -5.10 4.40
CA VAL A 80 -10.47 -4.08 4.24
C VAL A 80 -10.69 -3.67 2.78
N SER A 81 -9.62 -3.58 1.98
CA SER A 81 -9.70 -3.22 0.56
C SER A 81 -8.48 -3.70 -0.22
N SER A 82 -8.57 -3.76 -1.55
CA SER A 82 -7.45 -4.12 -2.42
C SER A 82 -6.29 -3.13 -2.33
N GLU A 83 -6.57 -1.83 -2.15
CA GLU A 83 -5.52 -0.82 -1.92
C GLU A 83 -4.79 -1.09 -0.60
N LEU A 84 -5.51 -1.37 0.47
CA LEU A 84 -4.91 -1.63 1.78
C LEU A 84 -4.19 -2.98 1.84
N GLN A 85 -4.72 -3.98 1.15
CA GLN A 85 -4.03 -5.25 0.93
C GLN A 85 -2.68 -5.03 0.23
N PHE A 86 -2.68 -4.21 -0.81
CA PHE A 86 -1.47 -3.91 -1.57
C PHE A 86 -0.45 -3.14 -0.73
N VAL A 87 -0.87 -2.09 0.00
CA VAL A 87 0.00 -1.33 0.90
C VAL A 87 0.57 -2.22 2.02
N ALA A 88 -0.26 -3.10 2.60
CA ALA A 88 0.17 -4.04 3.63
C ALA A 88 1.03 -5.21 3.11
N SER A 89 1.12 -5.42 1.80
CA SER A 89 1.96 -6.50 1.21
C SER A 89 3.45 -6.16 1.14
N ASN A 90 3.86 -5.02 1.71
CA ASN A 90 5.26 -4.59 1.77
C ASN A 90 6.09 -5.51 2.69
N ASN A 91 7.12 -6.16 2.12
CA ASN A 91 8.02 -7.04 2.88
C ASN A 91 8.80 -6.31 3.97
N GLU A 92 9.19 -5.06 3.74
CA GLU A 92 9.92 -4.26 4.74
C GLU A 92 9.05 -3.98 5.97
N LEU A 93 7.74 -3.78 5.77
CA LEU A 93 6.77 -3.65 6.86
C LEU A 93 6.73 -4.92 7.71
N TRP A 94 6.58 -6.09 7.07
CA TRP A 94 6.52 -7.37 7.80
C TRP A 94 7.83 -7.76 8.47
N ARG A 95 8.99 -7.33 7.94
CA ARG A 95 10.29 -7.49 8.62
C ARG A 95 10.29 -6.76 9.95
N LEU A 96 9.85 -5.49 9.99
CA LEU A 96 9.74 -4.72 11.24
C LEU A 96 8.78 -5.39 12.22
N LYS A 97 7.62 -5.88 11.74
CA LYS A 97 6.61 -6.54 12.58
C LYS A 97 7.07 -7.86 13.18
N TYR A 98 7.98 -8.57 12.52
CA TYR A 98 8.56 -9.79 13.05
C TYR A 98 9.59 -9.51 14.16
N GLU A 99 10.38 -8.44 14.02
CA GLU A 99 11.38 -8.02 15.00
C GLU A 99 10.77 -7.41 16.28
N GLU A 100 9.50 -6.99 16.25
CA GLU A 100 8.75 -6.51 17.41
C GLU A 100 8.34 -7.62 18.40
N VAL A 101 8.47 -8.90 18.01
CA VAL A 101 8.02 -10.08 18.79
C VAL A 101 9.12 -10.64 19.69
#